data_AF-A0A4Q2Y1E9-F1
#
_entry.id   AF-A0A4Q2Y1E9-F1
#
_cell.length_a   1.000
_cell.length_b   1.000
_cell.length_c   1.000
_cell.angle_alpha   90.00
_cell.angle_beta   90.00
_cell.angle_gamma   90.00
#
_symmetry.space_group_name_H-M   'P 1'
#
loop_
_entity.id
_entity.type
_entity.pdbx_description
1 polymer ?
#
loop_
_entity_poly.entity_id
_entity_poly.type
_entity_poly.pdbx_seq_one_letter_code
_entity_poly.pdbx_strand_id
1 'polypeptide(L)'
;MAFLKNGGQRGRQRAILREGVYAVNTALFVVITERAVYSANHQKEELQQFSAWQLELETLRAFTPVRVGYNRLSSSSDEPPTLPSPVDSGISAQDNIGVVTVQDGPTLDPGEFIAPQVGTKADGNSGHNYFQDIEAFLALEGRRGRQLQVLTDGTYFINRWFATVELKPKTLIPIGYVGVIISYYGQSGEDLTGNLFRYGEQVDVGNRGVWKQALAPGKYALNPYALKVELVPTVNFVLRWISGQTEMHRYDEALASIPIITADAYEPLLPLSLVLHIDYQKAPRVVQRFGDVKRLISQTLDPILTAYFRDVAQSSSMLELLTHREQIQKHATAELGRRFLEYDINCVAVLIGRPESDPRHGQNEDPIERLFDQLRQRRLAEEQKETFGKQQEAANRLKELNNAQAEAERQTHLTQTKIEIEIASNRGAAQLAEAENLALREVKLAEGQSRAAVLLGQGEASRISQVGQAEASVSEQKVRAVGDPRLYALNLVATQLAQSRQPLVPERLVVLGGGGGAGQGGSDGPLAPQASLF
;
A
#
# COMPACT_ATOMS: atom_id res chain seq x y z
N MET A 1 -86.62 -3.37 -30.71
CA MET A 1 -85.72 -3.95 -31.75
C MET A 1 -84.49 -3.07 -32.08
N ALA A 2 -84.23 -1.94 -31.41
CA ALA A 2 -83.02 -1.14 -31.66
C ALA A 2 -81.74 -1.79 -31.09
N PHE A 3 -81.83 -2.44 -29.92
CA PHE A 3 -80.70 -3.11 -29.26
C PHE A 3 -80.05 -4.20 -30.12
N LEU A 4 -80.85 -5.13 -30.65
CA LEU A 4 -80.36 -6.19 -31.55
C LEU A 4 -79.86 -5.63 -32.90
N LYS A 5 -80.47 -4.55 -33.39
CA LYS A 5 -80.04 -3.88 -34.65
C LYS A 5 -78.69 -3.15 -34.51
N ASN A 6 -78.34 -2.75 -33.29
CA ASN A 6 -77.07 -2.07 -33.00
C ASN A 6 -75.99 -3.03 -32.47
N GLY A 7 -76.08 -4.32 -32.80
CA GLY A 7 -75.07 -5.31 -32.41
C GLY A 7 -75.24 -5.94 -31.03
N GLY A 8 -76.32 -5.62 -30.31
CA GLY A 8 -76.63 -6.24 -29.03
C GLY A 8 -76.90 -7.75 -29.17
N GLN A 9 -76.31 -8.54 -28.29
CA GLN A 9 -76.42 -10.00 -28.31
C GLN A 9 -77.31 -10.49 -27.16
N ARG A 10 -78.05 -11.59 -27.39
CA ARG A 10 -78.78 -12.29 -26.33
C ARG A 10 -77.78 -13.04 -25.44
N GLY A 11 -77.80 -12.77 -24.15
CA GLY A 11 -76.93 -13.43 -23.17
C GLY A 11 -76.29 -12.44 -22.20
N ARG A 12 -75.23 -12.89 -21.53
CA ARG A 12 -74.42 -12.06 -20.62
C ARG A 12 -73.81 -10.92 -21.42
N GLN A 13 -74.02 -9.70 -20.96
CA GLN A 13 -73.48 -8.53 -21.63
C GLN A 13 -71.98 -8.41 -21.32
N ARG A 14 -71.19 -8.15 -22.37
CA ARG A 14 -69.73 -8.00 -22.27
C ARG A 14 -69.36 -6.59 -21.79
N ALA A 15 -70.07 -5.56 -22.29
CA ALA A 15 -69.81 -4.16 -21.96
C ALA A 15 -69.95 -3.85 -20.47
N ILE A 16 -69.10 -2.96 -19.98
CA ILE A 16 -69.08 -2.52 -18.58
C ILE A 16 -69.72 -1.13 -18.51
N LEU A 17 -70.73 -1.00 -17.65
CA LEU A 17 -71.29 0.30 -17.30
C LEU A 17 -70.39 0.96 -16.24
N ARG A 18 -69.84 2.13 -16.55
CA ARG A 18 -69.07 2.95 -15.61
C ARG A 18 -69.98 3.59 -14.57
N GLU A 19 -69.44 4.23 -13.54
CA GLU A 19 -70.25 4.98 -12.59
C GLU A 19 -71.16 6.00 -13.29
N GLY A 20 -72.42 6.06 -12.87
CA GLY A 20 -73.43 6.88 -13.51
C GLY A 20 -74.84 6.46 -13.16
N VAL A 21 -75.81 7.30 -13.57
CA VAL A 21 -77.24 7.00 -13.44
C VAL A 21 -77.74 6.51 -14.80
N TYR A 22 -78.17 5.25 -14.87
CA TYR A 22 -78.66 4.63 -16.09
C TYR A 22 -80.13 4.25 -15.94
N ALA A 23 -80.94 4.59 -16.94
CA ALA A 23 -82.29 4.08 -17.07
C ALA A 23 -82.25 2.75 -17.86
N VAL A 24 -82.40 1.63 -17.15
CA VAL A 24 -82.41 0.28 -17.75
C VAL A 24 -83.82 -0.30 -17.67
N ASN A 25 -84.33 -0.80 -18.79
CA ASN A 25 -85.63 -1.46 -18.83
C ASN A 25 -85.51 -2.89 -18.26
N THR A 26 -86.04 -3.10 -17.06
CA THR A 26 -85.98 -4.39 -16.33
C THR A 26 -86.85 -5.50 -16.93
N ALA A 27 -87.73 -5.18 -17.89
CA ALA A 27 -88.48 -6.17 -18.66
C ALA A 27 -87.66 -6.75 -19.83
N LEU A 28 -86.58 -6.07 -20.24
CA LEU A 28 -85.69 -6.52 -21.31
C LEU A 28 -84.32 -6.99 -20.78
N PHE A 29 -83.89 -6.47 -19.63
CA PHE A 29 -82.59 -6.77 -19.03
C PHE A 29 -82.74 -7.20 -17.57
N VAL A 30 -81.97 -8.21 -17.19
CA VAL A 30 -81.73 -8.58 -15.80
C VAL A 30 -80.52 -7.80 -15.31
N VAL A 31 -80.69 -7.00 -14.26
CA VAL A 31 -79.62 -6.19 -13.67
C VAL A 31 -79.17 -6.83 -12.36
N ILE A 32 -77.96 -7.36 -12.34
CA ILE A 32 -77.36 -7.93 -11.13
C ILE A 32 -76.46 -6.87 -10.52
N THR A 33 -76.72 -6.53 -9.25
CA THR A 33 -75.88 -5.62 -8.45
C THR A 33 -75.29 -6.37 -7.26
N GLU A 34 -74.35 -5.73 -6.55
CA GLU A 34 -73.80 -6.28 -5.30
C GLU A 34 -74.90 -6.58 -4.28
N ARG A 35 -75.94 -5.74 -4.22
CA ARG A 35 -77.01 -5.83 -3.21
C ARG A 35 -78.18 -6.71 -3.62
N ALA A 36 -78.57 -6.68 -4.90
CA ALA A 36 -79.78 -7.33 -5.37
C ALA A 36 -79.78 -7.61 -6.88
N VAL A 37 -80.63 -8.56 -7.29
CA VAL A 37 -81.00 -8.80 -8.70
C VAL A 37 -82.32 -8.10 -9.01
N TYR A 38 -82.32 -7.22 -10.01
CA TYR A 38 -83.52 -6.57 -10.54
C TYR A 38 -83.94 -7.23 -11.85
N SER A 39 -85.14 -7.79 -11.89
CA SER A 39 -85.71 -8.41 -13.10
C SER A 39 -87.23 -8.32 -13.05
N ALA A 40 -87.90 -8.21 -14.21
CA ALA A 40 -89.36 -8.19 -14.29
C ALA A 40 -89.89 -9.45 -15.01
N ASN A 41 -90.91 -10.09 -14.43
CA ASN A 41 -91.65 -11.22 -14.99
C ASN A 41 -90.82 -12.49 -15.32
N HIS A 42 -90.15 -13.07 -14.32
CA HIS A 42 -89.40 -14.33 -14.46
C HIS A 42 -89.96 -15.47 -13.58
N GLN A 43 -89.77 -16.72 -14.03
CA GLN A 43 -90.15 -17.91 -13.25
C GLN A 43 -89.23 -18.09 -12.03
N LYS A 44 -89.71 -18.79 -10.99
CA LYS A 44 -88.94 -19.04 -9.76
C LYS A 44 -87.58 -19.70 -10.01
N GLU A 45 -87.48 -20.56 -11.03
CA GLU A 45 -86.25 -21.26 -11.40
C GLU A 45 -85.19 -20.31 -11.99
N GLU A 46 -85.61 -19.35 -12.84
CA GLU A 46 -84.72 -18.35 -13.43
C GLU A 46 -84.17 -17.40 -12.34
N LEU A 47 -84.99 -17.04 -11.36
CA LEU A 47 -84.58 -16.23 -10.22
C LEU A 47 -83.48 -16.92 -9.38
N GLN A 48 -83.56 -18.25 -9.21
CA GLN A 48 -82.50 -19.03 -8.53
C GLN A 48 -81.19 -19.04 -9.33
N GLN A 49 -81.27 -19.11 -10.66
CA GLN A 49 -80.08 -19.02 -11.51
C GLN A 49 -79.42 -17.64 -11.42
N PHE A 50 -80.20 -16.56 -11.40
CA PHE A 50 -79.66 -15.21 -11.26
C PHE A 50 -79.04 -14.97 -9.88
N SER A 51 -79.62 -15.52 -8.81
CA SER A 51 -78.99 -15.46 -7.48
C SER A 51 -77.68 -16.24 -7.44
N ALA A 52 -77.60 -17.39 -8.12
CA ALA A 52 -76.36 -18.15 -8.23
C ALA A 52 -75.28 -17.37 -8.97
N TRP A 53 -75.62 -16.69 -10.07
CA TRP A 53 -74.69 -15.81 -10.79
C TRP A 53 -74.27 -14.58 -9.97
N GLN A 54 -75.15 -14.01 -9.14
CA GLN A 54 -74.78 -12.94 -8.23
C GLN A 54 -73.69 -13.40 -7.25
N LEU A 55 -73.88 -14.58 -6.64
CA LEU A 55 -72.90 -15.16 -5.73
C LEU A 55 -71.56 -15.42 -6.45
N GLU A 56 -71.60 -15.93 -7.68
CA GLU A 56 -70.42 -16.10 -8.52
C GLU A 56 -69.69 -14.77 -8.77
N LEU A 57 -70.41 -13.71 -9.13
CA LEU A 57 -69.83 -12.37 -9.33
C LEU A 57 -69.24 -11.79 -8.04
N GLU A 58 -69.88 -12.04 -6.90
CA GLU A 58 -69.38 -11.62 -5.60
C GLU A 58 -68.08 -12.33 -5.24
N THR A 59 -68.03 -13.66 -5.39
CA THR A 59 -66.81 -14.46 -5.17
C THR A 59 -65.66 -14.02 -6.08
N LEU A 60 -65.95 -13.66 -7.33
CA LEU A 60 -64.97 -13.13 -8.29
C LEU A 60 -64.63 -11.65 -8.09
N ARG A 61 -65.24 -10.98 -7.09
CA ARG A 61 -65.09 -9.54 -6.82
C ARG A 61 -65.35 -8.68 -8.07
N ALA A 62 -66.41 -9.00 -8.80
CA ALA A 62 -66.68 -8.40 -10.11
C ALA A 62 -67.17 -6.94 -10.06
N PHE A 63 -67.77 -6.52 -8.95
CA PHE A 63 -68.24 -5.14 -8.76
C PHE A 63 -67.12 -4.17 -8.36
N THR A 64 -65.93 -4.68 -8.02
CA THR A 64 -64.78 -3.87 -7.61
C THR A 64 -63.76 -3.82 -8.76
N PRO A 65 -63.27 -2.63 -9.13
CA PRO A 65 -62.26 -2.52 -10.17
C PRO A 65 -60.95 -3.19 -9.76
N VAL A 66 -60.24 -3.74 -10.74
CA VAL A 66 -58.94 -4.37 -10.54
C VAL A 66 -57.91 -3.29 -10.30
N ARG A 67 -57.34 -3.24 -9.10
CA ARG A 67 -56.27 -2.32 -8.76
C ARG A 67 -54.94 -3.07 -8.76
N VAL A 68 -54.06 -2.69 -9.67
CA VAL A 68 -52.70 -3.21 -9.79
C VAL A 68 -51.76 -2.15 -9.22
N GLY A 69 -50.82 -2.53 -8.35
CA GLY A 69 -49.86 -1.59 -7.75
C GLY A 69 -50.31 -0.88 -6.46
N TYR A 70 -51.51 -1.13 -5.95
CA TYR A 70 -52.07 -0.42 -4.79
C TYR A 70 -52.55 -1.40 -3.71
N ASN A 71 -51.84 -1.50 -2.58
CA ASN A 71 -52.30 -2.23 -1.40
C ASN A 71 -52.59 -1.26 -0.25
N ARG A 72 -53.85 -1.20 0.20
CA ARG A 72 -54.32 -0.28 1.26
C ARG A 72 -53.93 -0.76 2.67
N LEU A 73 -53.45 -2.00 2.82
CA LEU A 73 -53.22 -2.64 4.12
C LEU A 73 -51.95 -2.19 4.87
N SER A 74 -51.13 -1.30 4.31
CA SER A 74 -49.93 -0.78 5.01
C SER A 74 -50.10 0.62 5.62
N SER A 75 -51.32 1.19 5.63
CA SER A 75 -51.57 2.50 6.27
C SER A 75 -52.29 2.40 7.63
N SER A 76 -52.34 1.21 8.25
CA SER A 76 -52.97 1.01 9.56
C SER A 76 -52.18 0.08 10.48
N SER A 77 -50.85 0.20 10.52
CA SER A 77 -50.05 -0.31 11.62
C SER A 77 -49.36 0.88 12.29
N ASP A 78 -49.94 1.31 13.41
CA ASP A 78 -49.42 2.29 14.37
C ASP A 78 -48.27 1.67 15.19
N GLU A 79 -47.37 0.94 14.53
CA GLU A 79 -46.25 0.23 15.14
C GLU A 79 -44.94 0.75 14.53
N PRO A 80 -43.96 1.17 15.34
CA PRO A 80 -42.72 1.75 14.83
C PRO A 80 -41.94 0.72 14.00
N PRO A 81 -41.21 1.15 12.96
CA PRO A 81 -40.50 0.25 12.08
C PRO A 81 -39.38 -0.44 12.86
N THR A 82 -39.55 -1.73 13.16
CA THR A 82 -38.44 -2.58 13.56
C THR A 82 -37.53 -2.80 12.35
N LEU A 83 -36.22 -2.81 12.63
CA LEU A 83 -35.13 -2.86 11.66
C LEU A 83 -35.37 -3.90 10.54
N PRO A 84 -35.03 -3.59 9.29
CA PRO A 84 -35.18 -4.53 8.19
C PRO A 84 -34.28 -5.74 8.41
N SER A 85 -34.87 -6.93 8.35
CA SER A 85 -34.13 -8.19 8.30
C SER A 85 -33.29 -8.23 7.01
N PRO A 86 -32.03 -8.68 7.04
CA PRO A 86 -31.06 -8.43 5.96
C PRO A 86 -31.17 -9.42 4.78
N VAL A 87 -32.38 -9.85 4.37
CA VAL A 87 -32.51 -10.87 3.31
C VAL A 87 -33.69 -10.75 2.35
N ASP A 88 -34.62 -9.80 2.52
CA ASP A 88 -35.68 -9.64 1.51
C ASP A 88 -35.26 -8.64 0.44
N SER A 89 -35.09 -9.18 -0.77
CA SER A 89 -34.98 -8.45 -2.02
C SER A 89 -36.05 -7.35 -2.04
N GLY A 90 -35.61 -6.07 -2.16
CA GLY A 90 -36.39 -4.84 -1.92
C GLY A 90 -37.63 -4.60 -2.81
N ILE A 91 -38.50 -5.59 -2.88
CA ILE A 91 -39.80 -5.57 -3.55
C ILE A 91 -40.81 -5.34 -2.44
N SER A 92 -41.24 -4.08 -2.27
CA SER A 92 -42.43 -3.80 -1.45
C SER A 92 -43.59 -4.61 -2.01
N ALA A 93 -44.43 -5.20 -1.14
CA ALA A 93 -45.66 -5.93 -1.50
C ALA A 93 -46.71 -5.11 -2.32
N GLN A 94 -46.35 -3.87 -2.66
CA GLN A 94 -47.09 -2.88 -3.42
C GLN A 94 -46.77 -2.96 -4.93
N ASP A 95 -45.65 -3.56 -5.35
CA ASP A 95 -45.19 -3.61 -6.76
C ASP A 95 -45.64 -4.89 -7.50
N ASN A 96 -46.95 -4.99 -7.76
CA ASN A 96 -47.55 -6.14 -8.45
C ASN A 96 -47.87 -5.84 -9.92
N ILE A 97 -47.92 -6.87 -10.74
CA ILE A 97 -48.47 -6.91 -12.09
C ILE A 97 -49.75 -7.73 -12.11
N GLY A 98 -50.66 -7.42 -13.03
CA GLY A 98 -51.84 -8.25 -13.29
C GLY A 98 -51.62 -9.16 -14.49
N VAL A 99 -51.54 -10.48 -14.27
CA VAL A 99 -51.59 -11.47 -15.34
C VAL A 99 -53.05 -11.75 -15.70
N VAL A 100 -53.41 -11.54 -16.96
CA VAL A 100 -54.79 -11.67 -17.45
C VAL A 100 -55.00 -13.04 -18.10
N THR A 101 -56.06 -13.72 -17.73
CA THR A 101 -56.55 -14.93 -18.40
C THR A 101 -57.93 -14.66 -18.97
N VAL A 102 -58.03 -14.68 -20.31
CA VAL A 102 -59.27 -14.44 -21.04
C VAL A 102 -60.01 -15.78 -21.22
N GLN A 103 -61.32 -15.80 -20.98
CA GLN A 103 -62.14 -17.01 -21.07
C GLN A 103 -62.91 -17.13 -22.40
N ASP A 104 -63.03 -16.04 -23.14
CA ASP A 104 -63.88 -15.91 -24.33
C ASP A 104 -63.06 -15.54 -25.57
N GLY A 105 -63.49 -16.01 -26.75
CA GLY A 105 -62.78 -15.84 -28.03
C GLY A 105 -62.25 -17.14 -28.65
N PRO A 106 -61.62 -17.05 -29.85
CA PRO A 106 -61.00 -18.19 -30.52
C PRO A 106 -59.93 -18.88 -29.66
N THR A 107 -59.79 -20.19 -29.85
CA THR A 107 -58.76 -21.01 -29.19
C THR A 107 -57.34 -20.61 -29.61
N LEU A 108 -56.35 -20.90 -28.75
CA LEU A 108 -54.94 -20.88 -29.15
C LEU A 108 -54.67 -21.96 -30.19
N ASP A 109 -53.63 -21.72 -30.99
CA ASP A 109 -53.09 -22.72 -31.90
C ASP A 109 -52.49 -23.89 -31.10
N PRO A 110 -52.58 -25.13 -31.61
CA PRO A 110 -52.01 -26.30 -30.93
C PRO A 110 -50.51 -26.12 -30.67
N GLY A 111 -50.10 -26.19 -29.40
CA GLY A 111 -48.70 -26.05 -28.96
C GLY A 111 -48.35 -24.69 -28.37
N GLU A 112 -49.23 -23.69 -28.48
CA GLU A 112 -49.09 -22.42 -27.77
C GLU A 112 -49.82 -22.46 -26.42
N PHE A 113 -49.19 -21.92 -25.37
CA PHE A 113 -49.78 -21.85 -24.02
C PHE A 113 -50.15 -20.43 -23.58
N ILE A 114 -49.63 -19.42 -24.30
CA ILE A 114 -49.82 -18.00 -24.03
C ILE A 114 -50.35 -17.35 -25.32
N ALA A 115 -51.37 -16.52 -25.19
CA ALA A 115 -51.94 -15.77 -26.30
C ALA A 115 -51.04 -14.56 -26.65
N PRO A 116 -50.81 -14.29 -27.95
CA PRO A 116 -50.10 -13.09 -28.40
C PRO A 116 -50.74 -11.82 -27.86
N GLN A 117 -49.92 -10.79 -27.72
CA GLN A 117 -50.44 -9.43 -27.56
C GLN A 117 -51.15 -9.00 -28.85
N VAL A 118 -52.37 -8.48 -28.70
CA VAL A 118 -53.16 -7.96 -29.83
C VAL A 118 -53.07 -6.44 -29.93
N GLY A 119 -53.21 -5.92 -31.16
CA GLY A 119 -53.29 -4.49 -31.41
C GLY A 119 -51.95 -3.76 -31.55
N THR A 120 -50.87 -4.46 -31.90
CA THR A 120 -49.55 -3.86 -32.11
C THR A 120 -49.50 -3.05 -33.42
N LYS A 121 -50.06 -1.84 -33.41
CA LYS A 121 -49.61 -0.76 -34.30
C LYS A 121 -48.54 0.05 -33.56
N ALA A 122 -47.65 0.67 -34.33
CA ALA A 122 -46.50 1.46 -33.86
C ALA A 122 -46.83 2.60 -32.87
N ASP A 123 -48.11 2.92 -32.65
CA ASP A 123 -48.60 3.95 -31.74
C ASP A 123 -49.22 3.36 -30.47
N GLY A 124 -48.39 2.77 -29.60
CA GLY A 124 -48.49 2.72 -28.12
C GLY A 124 -49.80 2.38 -27.39
N ASN A 125 -50.93 2.18 -28.05
CA ASN A 125 -52.23 1.93 -27.47
C ASN A 125 -52.84 0.77 -28.24
N SER A 126 -52.96 -0.39 -27.61
CA SER A 126 -53.36 -1.63 -28.27
C SER A 126 -54.84 -1.65 -28.75
N GLY A 127 -55.49 -0.49 -28.89
CA GLY A 127 -56.84 -0.34 -29.44
C GLY A 127 -57.98 -0.83 -28.54
N HIS A 128 -57.69 -1.71 -27.58
CA HIS A 128 -58.65 -2.36 -26.68
C HIS A 128 -58.52 -1.94 -25.20
N ASN A 129 -57.74 -0.88 -24.93
CA ASN A 129 -57.63 -0.21 -23.63
C ASN A 129 -57.37 -1.18 -22.45
N TYR A 130 -56.38 -2.07 -22.58
CA TYR A 130 -56.00 -3.08 -21.57
C TYR A 130 -57.19 -3.96 -21.14
N PHE A 131 -57.86 -4.57 -22.12
CA PHE A 131 -58.99 -5.50 -21.95
C PHE A 131 -60.28 -4.89 -21.40
N GLN A 132 -60.39 -3.56 -21.35
CA GLN A 132 -61.63 -2.87 -20.97
C GLN A 132 -62.65 -2.91 -22.12
N ASP A 133 -62.18 -2.77 -23.36
CA ASP A 133 -63.03 -2.79 -24.56
C ASP A 133 -62.99 -4.17 -25.22
N ILE A 134 -63.88 -5.05 -24.76
CA ILE A 134 -63.91 -6.47 -25.16
C ILE A 134 -64.19 -6.66 -26.65
N GLU A 135 -65.09 -5.86 -27.22
CA GLU A 135 -65.42 -5.96 -28.65
C GLU A 135 -64.23 -5.57 -29.52
N ALA A 136 -63.50 -4.52 -29.14
CA ALA A 136 -62.27 -4.12 -29.80
C ALA A 136 -61.19 -5.21 -29.68
N PHE A 137 -61.06 -5.85 -28.50
CA PHE A 137 -60.12 -6.96 -28.31
C PHE A 137 -60.44 -8.15 -29.23
N LEU A 138 -61.71 -8.56 -29.31
CA LEU A 138 -62.13 -9.66 -30.18
C LEU A 138 -62.03 -9.31 -31.67
N ALA A 139 -62.29 -8.06 -32.04
CA ALA A 139 -62.10 -7.57 -33.41
C ALA A 139 -60.63 -7.55 -33.84
N LEU A 140 -59.70 -7.44 -32.88
CA LEU A 140 -58.25 -7.51 -33.09
C LEU A 140 -57.69 -8.94 -33.01
N GLU A 141 -58.53 -9.95 -33.25
CA GLU A 141 -58.17 -11.38 -33.20
C GLU A 141 -57.69 -11.86 -31.82
N GLY A 142 -58.21 -11.26 -30.75
CA GLY A 142 -57.96 -11.68 -29.37
C GLY A 142 -58.30 -13.15 -29.13
N ARG A 143 -57.34 -13.92 -28.60
CA ARG A 143 -57.50 -15.35 -28.31
C ARG A 143 -57.80 -15.61 -26.84
N ARG A 144 -58.58 -16.65 -26.54
CA ARG A 144 -58.89 -17.08 -25.16
C ARG A 144 -57.67 -17.74 -24.52
N GLY A 145 -57.35 -17.48 -23.26
CA GLY A 145 -56.22 -18.07 -22.54
C GLY A 145 -55.41 -17.03 -21.77
N ARG A 146 -54.27 -17.47 -21.22
CA ARG A 146 -53.33 -16.56 -20.54
C ARG A 146 -52.69 -15.63 -21.56
N GLN A 147 -52.72 -14.33 -21.30
CA GLN A 147 -52.24 -13.31 -22.24
C GLN A 147 -50.76 -12.99 -22.01
N LEU A 148 -50.01 -12.70 -23.07
CA LEU A 148 -48.64 -12.19 -22.97
C LEU A 148 -48.62 -10.79 -22.34
N GLN A 149 -49.55 -9.93 -22.73
CA GLN A 149 -49.69 -8.57 -22.21
C GLN A 149 -50.12 -8.60 -20.75
N VAL A 150 -49.33 -7.97 -19.88
CA VAL A 150 -49.63 -7.80 -18.45
C VAL A 150 -50.25 -6.43 -18.18
N LEU A 151 -51.06 -6.34 -17.13
CA LEU A 151 -51.56 -5.08 -16.60
C LEU A 151 -50.47 -4.42 -15.75
N THR A 152 -50.10 -3.20 -16.13
CA THR A 152 -49.21 -2.32 -15.35
C THR A 152 -49.98 -1.66 -14.22
N ASP A 153 -49.32 -0.88 -13.36
CA ASP A 153 -49.99 -0.23 -12.24
C ASP A 153 -51.14 0.67 -12.71
N GLY A 154 -52.28 0.56 -12.05
CA GLY A 154 -53.49 1.27 -12.47
C GLY A 154 -54.77 0.65 -11.95
N THR A 155 -55.88 1.33 -12.22
CA THR A 155 -57.23 0.85 -11.93
C THR A 155 -57.91 0.46 -13.24
N TYR A 156 -58.16 -0.83 -13.42
CA TYR A 156 -58.79 -1.39 -14.62
C TYR A 156 -60.18 -1.91 -14.28
N PHE A 157 -61.15 -1.56 -15.12
CA PHE A 157 -62.50 -2.11 -15.02
C PHE A 157 -62.60 -3.25 -16.02
N ILE A 158 -62.42 -4.47 -15.54
CA ILE A 158 -62.43 -5.67 -16.37
C ILE A 158 -63.63 -6.53 -15.96
N ASN A 159 -64.38 -6.98 -16.95
CA ASN A 159 -65.49 -7.89 -16.74
C ASN A 159 -64.93 -9.25 -16.30
N ARG A 160 -65.23 -9.68 -15.06
CA ARG A 160 -64.64 -10.89 -14.46
C ARG A 160 -65.09 -12.19 -15.10
N TRP A 161 -66.23 -12.20 -15.79
CA TRP A 161 -66.64 -13.34 -16.60
C TRP A 161 -65.90 -13.42 -17.94
N PHE A 162 -65.45 -12.28 -18.46
CA PHE A 162 -64.65 -12.25 -19.67
C PHE A 162 -63.18 -12.58 -19.37
N ALA A 163 -62.61 -11.96 -18.34
CA ALA A 163 -61.22 -12.18 -17.98
C ALA A 163 -60.98 -12.20 -16.46
N THR A 164 -60.18 -13.16 -16.03
CA THR A 164 -59.67 -13.28 -14.66
C THR A 164 -58.30 -12.60 -14.57
N VAL A 165 -58.05 -11.86 -13.49
CA VAL A 165 -56.75 -11.20 -13.26
C VAL A 165 -56.12 -11.78 -12.00
N GLU A 166 -54.92 -12.30 -12.14
CA GLU A 166 -54.07 -12.77 -11.05
C GLU A 166 -52.97 -11.74 -10.78
N LEU A 167 -52.80 -11.34 -9.53
CA LEU A 167 -51.74 -10.41 -9.13
C LEU A 167 -50.46 -11.20 -8.82
N LYS A 168 -49.36 -10.85 -9.50
CA LYS A 168 -48.01 -11.40 -9.26
C LYS A 168 -47.03 -10.26 -8.97
N PRO A 169 -45.95 -10.47 -8.21
CA PRO A 169 -44.93 -9.44 -8.02
C PRO A 169 -44.20 -9.14 -9.33
N LYS A 170 -43.74 -7.89 -9.50
CA LYS A 170 -42.85 -7.49 -10.59
C LYS A 170 -41.50 -8.20 -10.47
N THR A 171 -40.86 -8.48 -11.61
CA THR A 171 -39.49 -8.99 -11.63
C THR A 171 -38.51 -7.83 -11.41
N LEU A 172 -37.75 -7.90 -10.32
CA LEU A 172 -36.67 -6.96 -10.01
C LEU A 172 -35.34 -7.59 -10.40
N ILE A 173 -34.59 -6.90 -11.26
CA ILE A 173 -33.20 -7.24 -11.57
C ILE A 173 -32.32 -6.25 -10.78
N PRO A 174 -31.63 -6.70 -9.72
CA PRO A 174 -30.80 -5.83 -8.89
C PRO A 174 -29.58 -5.29 -9.65
N ILE A 175 -29.04 -4.16 -9.18
CA ILE A 175 -27.80 -3.59 -9.71
C ILE A 175 -26.66 -4.62 -9.53
N GLY A 176 -25.80 -4.73 -10.55
CA GLY A 176 -24.73 -5.73 -10.59
C GLY A 176 -25.18 -7.09 -11.16
N TYR A 177 -26.45 -7.23 -11.55
CA TYR A 177 -26.97 -8.39 -12.27
C TYR A 177 -27.62 -7.98 -13.58
N VAL A 178 -27.70 -8.94 -14.50
CA VAL A 178 -28.50 -8.87 -15.71
C VAL A 178 -29.48 -10.02 -15.75
N GLY A 179 -30.67 -9.75 -16.30
CA GLY A 179 -31.70 -10.77 -16.46
C GLY A 179 -31.64 -11.36 -17.86
N VAL A 180 -31.21 -12.61 -17.96
CA VAL A 180 -31.32 -13.37 -19.21
C VAL A 180 -32.72 -13.95 -19.28
N ILE A 181 -33.40 -13.74 -20.41
CA ILE A 181 -34.78 -14.19 -20.60
C ILE A 181 -34.80 -15.48 -21.40
N ILE A 182 -35.49 -16.46 -20.83
CA ILE A 182 -35.86 -17.71 -21.47
C ILE A 182 -37.35 -17.62 -21.80
N SER A 183 -37.67 -17.43 -23.07
CA SER A 183 -39.05 -17.35 -23.54
C SER A 183 -39.59 -18.72 -23.91
N TYR A 184 -40.75 -19.08 -23.36
CA TYR A 184 -41.49 -20.30 -23.72
C TYR A 184 -42.56 -20.04 -24.80
N TYR A 185 -42.70 -18.80 -25.25
CA TYR A 185 -43.72 -18.35 -26.17
C TYR A 185 -43.09 -17.78 -27.46
N GLY A 186 -43.82 -17.89 -28.57
CA GLY A 186 -43.43 -17.38 -29.90
C GLY A 186 -43.13 -18.51 -30.89
N GLN A 187 -42.86 -18.12 -32.14
CA GLN A 187 -42.36 -19.05 -33.15
C GLN A 187 -40.98 -19.59 -32.73
N SER A 188 -40.64 -20.81 -33.15
CA SER A 188 -39.22 -21.24 -33.11
C SER A 188 -38.42 -20.24 -33.94
N GLY A 189 -37.54 -19.49 -33.31
CA GLY A 189 -36.70 -18.54 -34.04
C GLY A 189 -35.68 -19.27 -34.91
N GLU A 190 -35.19 -18.60 -35.96
CA GLU A 190 -34.00 -19.08 -36.67
C GLU A 190 -32.77 -18.88 -35.78
N ASP A 191 -31.87 -19.85 -35.74
CA ASP A 191 -30.64 -19.76 -34.95
C ASP A 191 -29.71 -18.68 -35.49
N LEU A 192 -29.57 -17.59 -34.73
CA LEU A 192 -28.69 -16.47 -35.06
C LEU A 192 -27.22 -16.74 -34.67
N THR A 193 -26.92 -17.88 -34.04
CA THR A 193 -25.58 -18.18 -33.48
C THR A 193 -24.63 -18.81 -34.49
N GLY A 194 -25.16 -19.24 -35.65
CA GLY A 194 -24.38 -19.82 -36.76
C GLY A 194 -23.86 -21.24 -36.49
N ASN A 195 -23.35 -21.90 -37.54
CA ASN A 195 -22.96 -23.33 -37.52
C ASN A 195 -21.84 -23.72 -36.54
N LEU A 196 -21.15 -22.76 -35.90
CA LEU A 196 -20.06 -23.02 -34.94
C LEU A 196 -20.57 -23.29 -33.52
N PHE A 197 -21.81 -22.92 -33.18
CA PHE A 197 -22.34 -23.01 -31.82
C PHE A 197 -23.63 -23.84 -31.82
N ARG A 198 -23.52 -25.14 -31.52
CA ARG A 198 -24.65 -26.10 -31.56
C ARG A 198 -25.45 -26.20 -30.27
N TYR A 199 -25.21 -25.31 -29.31
CA TYR A 199 -25.86 -25.35 -28.00
C TYR A 199 -27.09 -24.44 -28.00
N GLY A 200 -28.20 -24.92 -28.58
CA GLY A 200 -29.49 -24.20 -28.63
C GLY A 200 -29.56 -23.04 -29.62
N GLU A 201 -30.75 -22.48 -29.82
CA GLU A 201 -30.99 -21.35 -30.74
C GLU A 201 -31.06 -20.04 -29.95
N GLN A 202 -30.25 -19.05 -30.32
CA GLN A 202 -30.44 -17.67 -29.85
C GLN A 202 -31.47 -16.98 -30.73
N VAL A 203 -32.42 -16.34 -30.08
CA VAL A 203 -33.53 -15.72 -30.78
C VAL A 203 -33.63 -14.23 -30.43
N ASP A 204 -34.21 -13.47 -31.35
CA ASP A 204 -34.59 -12.10 -31.09
C ASP A 204 -35.75 -12.02 -30.07
N VAL A 205 -35.93 -10.82 -29.51
CA VAL A 205 -36.98 -10.55 -28.52
C VAL A 205 -38.35 -10.92 -29.09
N GLY A 206 -39.11 -11.71 -28.32
CA GLY A 206 -40.47 -12.14 -28.68
C GLY A 206 -40.57 -13.52 -29.32
N ASN A 207 -39.45 -14.12 -29.72
CA ASN A 207 -39.41 -15.51 -30.20
C ASN A 207 -39.17 -16.50 -29.05
N ARG A 208 -39.46 -17.77 -29.30
CA ARG A 208 -39.25 -18.86 -28.33
C ARG A 208 -37.78 -19.24 -28.28
N GLY A 209 -37.19 -19.23 -27.08
CA GLY A 209 -35.77 -19.52 -26.88
C GLY A 209 -35.11 -18.56 -25.88
N VAL A 210 -33.78 -18.60 -25.83
CA VAL A 210 -32.99 -17.65 -25.04
C VAL A 210 -32.80 -16.37 -25.86
N TRP A 211 -33.18 -15.22 -25.30
CA TRP A 211 -33.04 -13.95 -25.99
C TRP A 211 -31.56 -13.56 -26.12
N LYS A 212 -31.17 -13.09 -27.31
CA LYS A 212 -29.81 -12.60 -27.58
C LYS A 212 -29.41 -11.42 -26.69
N GLN A 213 -30.36 -10.56 -26.31
CA GLN A 213 -30.12 -9.39 -25.48
C GLN A 213 -30.65 -9.62 -24.06
N ALA A 214 -29.74 -9.52 -23.07
CA ALA A 214 -30.11 -9.53 -21.66
C ALA A 214 -30.75 -8.19 -21.24
N LEU A 215 -31.63 -8.24 -20.25
CA LEU A 215 -32.21 -7.03 -19.65
C LEU A 215 -31.22 -6.38 -18.69
N ALA A 216 -31.11 -5.05 -18.80
CA ALA A 216 -30.38 -4.21 -17.87
C ALA A 216 -31.01 -4.27 -16.46
N PRO A 217 -30.26 -3.94 -15.39
CA PRO A 217 -30.81 -3.86 -14.04
C PRO A 217 -31.98 -2.85 -13.97
N GLY A 218 -33.07 -3.25 -13.34
CA GLY A 218 -34.32 -2.49 -13.33
C GLY A 218 -35.54 -3.30 -12.88
N LYS A 219 -36.69 -2.64 -12.83
CA LYS A 219 -37.99 -3.26 -12.55
C LYS A 219 -38.72 -3.51 -13.86
N TYR A 220 -39.13 -4.74 -14.11
CA TYR A 220 -39.84 -5.12 -15.33
C TYR A 220 -41.17 -5.78 -15.04
N ALA A 221 -42.17 -5.42 -15.82
CA ALA A 221 -43.49 -6.03 -15.82
C ALA A 221 -43.53 -7.18 -16.83
N LEU A 222 -42.91 -8.31 -16.49
CA LEU A 222 -42.84 -9.49 -17.35
C LEU A 222 -43.84 -10.53 -16.88
N ASN A 223 -44.47 -11.24 -17.81
CA ASN A 223 -45.35 -12.35 -17.48
C ASN A 223 -44.52 -13.58 -17.03
N PRO A 224 -44.60 -14.01 -15.76
CA PRO A 224 -43.82 -15.15 -15.25
C PRO A 224 -44.22 -16.49 -15.88
N TYR A 225 -45.39 -16.59 -16.50
CA TYR A 225 -45.82 -17.82 -17.19
C TYR A 225 -45.29 -17.91 -18.62
N ALA A 226 -44.94 -16.78 -19.23
CA ALA A 226 -44.41 -16.73 -20.60
C ALA A 226 -42.88 -16.71 -20.61
N LEU A 227 -42.28 -16.02 -19.64
CA LEU A 227 -40.86 -15.72 -19.59
C LEU A 227 -40.28 -16.15 -18.24
N LYS A 228 -39.19 -16.93 -18.27
CA LYS A 228 -38.35 -17.17 -17.09
C LYS A 228 -37.15 -16.23 -17.15
N VAL A 229 -36.89 -15.51 -16.07
CA VAL A 229 -35.75 -14.59 -15.96
C VAL A 229 -34.68 -15.25 -15.08
N GLU A 230 -33.52 -15.52 -15.67
CA GLU A 230 -32.34 -15.98 -14.94
C GLU A 230 -31.42 -14.80 -14.62
N LEU A 231 -31.07 -14.67 -13.35
CA LEU A 231 -30.20 -13.59 -12.87
C LEU A 231 -28.73 -14.02 -13.00
N VAL A 232 -27.97 -13.29 -13.81
CA VAL A 232 -26.53 -13.53 -14.00
C VAL A 232 -25.75 -12.36 -13.39
N PRO A 233 -24.80 -12.60 -12.48
CA PRO A 233 -23.97 -11.55 -11.92
C PRO A 233 -23.03 -10.97 -12.99
N THR A 234 -23.02 -9.65 -13.11
CA THR A 234 -22.09 -8.86 -13.94
C THR A 234 -21.00 -8.20 -13.12
N VAL A 235 -21.06 -8.27 -11.80
CA VAL A 235 -19.93 -7.88 -10.95
C VAL A 235 -18.94 -9.04 -10.85
N ASN A 236 -17.71 -8.73 -10.44
CA ASN A 236 -16.75 -9.76 -10.09
C ASN A 236 -17.30 -10.56 -8.91
N PHE A 237 -17.48 -11.86 -9.08
CA PHE A 237 -17.83 -12.76 -7.99
C PHE A 237 -16.70 -13.76 -7.77
N VAL A 238 -16.52 -14.15 -6.51
CA VAL A 238 -15.49 -15.08 -6.08
C VAL A 238 -16.14 -16.42 -5.84
N LEU A 239 -15.55 -17.48 -6.40
CA LEU A 239 -15.92 -18.86 -6.12
C LEU A 239 -14.83 -19.48 -5.26
N ARG A 240 -15.20 -20.06 -4.11
CA ARG A 240 -14.26 -20.71 -3.20
C ARG A 240 -14.47 -22.21 -3.21
N TRP A 241 -13.43 -22.96 -3.56
CA TRP A 241 -13.37 -24.42 -3.38
C TRP A 241 -12.86 -24.72 -1.96
N ILE A 242 -13.71 -24.42 -0.98
CA ILE A 242 -13.44 -24.65 0.45
C ILE A 242 -14.70 -25.29 1.06
N SER A 243 -14.55 -26.46 1.65
CA SER A 243 -15.65 -27.16 2.30
C SER A 243 -16.23 -26.33 3.46
N GLY A 244 -17.55 -26.07 3.44
CA GLY A 244 -18.27 -25.47 4.58
C GLY A 244 -18.33 -23.94 4.64
N GLN A 245 -17.82 -23.21 3.64
CA GLN A 245 -18.02 -21.77 3.52
C GLN A 245 -18.95 -21.45 2.34
N THR A 246 -20.02 -20.69 2.56
CA THR A 246 -20.96 -20.29 1.52
C THR A 246 -21.11 -18.77 1.50
N GLU A 247 -20.89 -18.14 0.34
CA GLU A 247 -21.08 -16.70 0.16
C GLU A 247 -22.55 -16.34 -0.19
N MET A 248 -22.82 -15.03 -0.32
CA MET A 248 -24.17 -14.48 -0.57
C MET A 248 -24.89 -15.09 -1.79
N HIS A 249 -24.14 -15.53 -2.80
CA HIS A 249 -24.71 -16.08 -4.04
C HIS A 249 -25.06 -17.58 -3.96
N ARG A 250 -24.59 -18.31 -2.93
CA ARG A 250 -24.81 -19.76 -2.74
C ARG A 250 -24.51 -20.61 -3.99
N TYR A 251 -23.56 -20.17 -4.81
CA TYR A 251 -23.06 -20.95 -5.95
C TYR A 251 -22.00 -21.97 -5.53
N ASP A 252 -21.35 -21.73 -4.38
CA ASP A 252 -20.24 -22.52 -3.85
C ASP A 252 -20.67 -23.66 -2.92
N GLU A 253 -21.97 -23.85 -2.71
CA GLU A 253 -22.50 -24.84 -1.75
C GLU A 253 -22.08 -26.29 -2.08
N ALA A 254 -21.83 -26.58 -3.35
CA ALA A 254 -21.38 -27.88 -3.83
C ALA A 254 -19.86 -27.98 -4.05
N LEU A 255 -19.09 -26.91 -3.83
CA LEU A 255 -17.66 -26.88 -4.10
C LEU A 255 -16.87 -27.37 -2.88
N ALA A 256 -15.99 -28.35 -3.10
CA ALA A 256 -15.14 -28.92 -2.06
C ALA A 256 -13.66 -28.68 -2.38
N SER A 257 -12.82 -28.65 -1.35
CA SER A 257 -11.37 -28.56 -1.51
C SER A 257 -10.85 -29.73 -2.35
N ILE A 258 -9.91 -29.44 -3.26
CA ILE A 258 -9.46 -30.43 -4.25
C ILE A 258 -8.33 -31.28 -3.65
N PRO A 259 -8.48 -32.62 -3.55
CA PRO A 259 -7.39 -33.49 -3.18
C PRO A 259 -6.41 -33.61 -4.36
N ILE A 260 -5.15 -33.26 -4.10
CA ILE A 260 -4.07 -33.34 -5.09
C ILE A 260 -3.01 -34.33 -4.61
N ILE A 261 -2.28 -34.92 -5.56
CA ILE A 261 -1.13 -35.78 -5.28
C ILE A 261 0.08 -35.09 -5.88
N THR A 262 1.05 -34.74 -5.03
CA THR A 262 2.29 -34.09 -5.45
C THR A 262 3.32 -35.08 -5.97
N ALA A 263 4.35 -34.60 -6.68
CA ALA A 263 5.46 -35.44 -7.15
C ALA A 263 6.18 -36.21 -6.02
N ASP A 264 6.19 -35.64 -4.81
CA ASP A 264 6.79 -36.21 -3.61
C ASP A 264 5.85 -37.17 -2.84
N ALA A 265 4.72 -37.54 -3.45
CA ALA A 265 3.68 -38.40 -2.88
C ALA A 265 2.99 -37.86 -1.60
N TYR A 266 2.99 -36.54 -1.40
CA TYR A 266 2.09 -35.92 -0.43
C TYR A 266 0.70 -35.71 -1.03
N GLU A 267 -0.33 -35.90 -0.20
CA GLU A 267 -1.74 -35.75 -0.55
C GLU A 267 -2.42 -34.58 0.19
N PRO A 268 -2.05 -33.31 -0.09
CA PRO A 268 -2.72 -32.17 0.54
C PRO A 268 -4.09 -31.87 -0.10
N LEU A 269 -4.93 -31.21 0.66
CA LEU A 269 -6.12 -30.52 0.18
C LEU A 269 -5.74 -29.10 -0.21
N LEU A 270 -6.03 -28.71 -1.46
CA LEU A 270 -5.72 -27.37 -1.95
C LEU A 270 -6.99 -26.50 -1.95
N PRO A 271 -7.10 -25.49 -1.07
CA PRO A 271 -8.16 -24.50 -1.15
C PRO A 271 -7.87 -23.52 -2.29
N LEU A 272 -8.86 -23.32 -3.16
CA LEU A 272 -8.75 -22.43 -4.31
C LEU A 272 -9.80 -21.33 -4.22
N SER A 273 -9.46 -20.14 -4.69
CA SER A 273 -10.40 -19.04 -4.87
C SER A 273 -10.27 -18.48 -6.28
N LEU A 274 -11.36 -18.50 -7.02
CA LEU A 274 -11.41 -18.06 -8.40
C LEU A 274 -12.25 -16.80 -8.51
N VAL A 275 -11.68 -15.75 -9.09
CA VAL A 275 -12.41 -14.50 -9.34
C VAL A 275 -12.81 -14.46 -10.81
N LEU A 276 -14.12 -14.41 -11.06
CA LEU A 276 -14.71 -14.45 -12.40
C LEU A 276 -15.59 -13.25 -12.64
N HIS A 277 -15.77 -12.93 -13.92
CA HIS A 277 -16.72 -11.94 -14.39
C HIS A 277 -17.37 -12.42 -15.70
N ILE A 278 -18.68 -12.21 -15.81
CA ILE A 278 -19.46 -12.49 -17.01
C ILE A 278 -19.95 -11.16 -17.56
N ASP A 279 -19.60 -10.86 -18.82
CA ASP A 279 -20.05 -9.67 -19.52
C ASP A 279 -21.56 -9.79 -19.83
N TYR A 280 -22.30 -8.69 -19.70
CA TYR A 280 -23.74 -8.65 -19.95
C TYR A 280 -24.11 -9.06 -21.39
N GLN A 281 -23.26 -8.79 -22.38
CA GLN A 281 -23.49 -9.18 -23.78
C GLN A 281 -23.30 -10.68 -23.98
N LYS A 282 -22.47 -11.31 -23.16
CA LYS A 282 -22.13 -12.73 -23.24
C LYS A 282 -23.02 -13.60 -22.35
N ALA A 283 -23.64 -13.02 -21.32
CA ALA A 283 -24.49 -13.72 -20.36
C ALA A 283 -25.56 -14.64 -21.00
N PRO A 284 -26.27 -14.24 -22.09
CA PRO A 284 -27.21 -15.12 -22.75
C PRO A 284 -26.59 -16.39 -23.33
N ARG A 285 -25.36 -16.32 -23.87
CA ARG A 285 -24.64 -17.47 -24.43
C ARG A 285 -24.26 -18.47 -23.34
N VAL A 286 -23.89 -17.96 -22.17
CA VAL A 286 -23.55 -18.79 -21.00
C VAL A 286 -24.79 -19.55 -20.50
N VAL A 287 -25.92 -18.86 -20.32
CA VAL A 287 -27.20 -19.46 -19.89
C VAL A 287 -27.70 -20.46 -20.92
N GLN A 288 -27.55 -20.18 -22.21
CA GLN A 288 -27.95 -21.10 -23.27
C GLN A 288 -27.14 -22.41 -23.27
N ARG A 289 -25.84 -22.35 -22.99
CA ARG A 289 -24.96 -23.53 -22.98
C ARG A 289 -25.20 -24.44 -21.77
N PHE A 290 -25.46 -23.85 -20.60
CA PHE A 290 -25.49 -24.58 -19.33
C PHE A 290 -26.86 -24.64 -18.65
N GLY A 291 -27.83 -23.84 -19.13
CA GLY A 291 -29.13 -23.61 -18.50
C GLY A 291 -29.03 -22.63 -17.33
N ASP A 292 -28.19 -22.92 -16.34
CA ASP A 292 -28.03 -22.11 -15.12
C ASP A 292 -26.54 -21.89 -14.80
N VAL A 293 -26.22 -20.77 -14.14
CA VAL A 293 -24.86 -20.46 -13.66
C VAL A 293 -24.34 -21.53 -12.70
N LYS A 294 -25.22 -22.14 -11.89
CA LYS A 294 -24.87 -23.26 -10.99
C LYS A 294 -24.35 -24.48 -11.74
N ARG A 295 -24.94 -24.80 -12.89
CA ARG A 295 -24.53 -25.95 -13.73
C ARG A 295 -23.22 -25.67 -14.43
N LEU A 296 -22.99 -24.44 -14.88
CA LEU A 296 -21.68 -24.02 -15.39
C LEU A 296 -20.56 -24.31 -14.39
N ILE A 297 -20.78 -23.98 -13.12
CA ILE A 297 -19.78 -24.15 -12.06
C ILE A 297 -19.50 -25.64 -11.83
N SER A 298 -20.53 -26.45 -11.59
CA SER A 298 -20.36 -27.87 -11.24
C SER A 298 -19.98 -28.76 -12.42
N GLN A 299 -20.43 -28.46 -13.64
CA GLN A 299 -20.20 -29.34 -14.80
C GLN A 299 -18.99 -28.95 -15.63
N THR A 300 -18.49 -27.71 -15.52
CA THR A 300 -17.42 -27.21 -16.40
C THR A 300 -16.27 -26.61 -15.62
N LEU A 301 -16.52 -25.62 -14.75
CA LEU A 301 -15.42 -24.97 -14.02
C LEU A 301 -14.72 -25.96 -13.07
N ASP A 302 -15.48 -26.71 -12.28
CA ASP A 302 -14.93 -27.65 -11.30
C ASP A 302 -14.08 -28.77 -11.95
N PRO A 303 -14.54 -29.48 -13.01
CA PRO A 303 -13.69 -30.46 -13.70
C PRO A 303 -12.43 -29.87 -14.35
N ILE A 304 -12.53 -28.69 -14.98
CA ILE A 304 -11.39 -28.05 -15.65
C ILE A 304 -10.33 -27.62 -14.62
N LEU A 305 -10.76 -27.00 -13.52
CA LEU A 305 -9.86 -26.56 -12.45
C LEU A 305 -9.20 -27.77 -11.76
N THR A 306 -10.01 -28.77 -11.43
CA THR A 306 -9.52 -30.01 -10.80
C THR A 306 -8.50 -30.72 -11.67
N ALA A 307 -8.75 -30.84 -12.97
CA ALA A 307 -7.79 -31.44 -13.90
C ALA A 307 -6.49 -30.62 -13.97
N TYR A 308 -6.59 -29.30 -14.19
CA TYR A 308 -5.43 -28.44 -14.31
C TYR A 308 -4.54 -28.45 -13.05
N PHE A 309 -5.13 -28.28 -11.86
CA PHE A 309 -4.34 -28.28 -10.62
C PHE A 309 -3.81 -29.65 -10.23
N ARG A 310 -4.47 -30.74 -10.65
CA ARG A 310 -3.94 -32.10 -10.49
C ARG A 310 -2.70 -32.31 -11.36
N ASP A 311 -2.73 -31.84 -12.61
CA ASP A 311 -1.58 -31.94 -13.52
C ASP A 311 -0.39 -31.13 -13.01
N VAL A 312 -0.63 -29.88 -12.56
CA VAL A 312 0.40 -29.04 -11.94
C VAL A 312 0.99 -29.71 -10.70
N ALA A 313 0.14 -30.24 -9.81
CA ALA A 313 0.59 -30.90 -8.59
C ALA A 313 1.44 -32.15 -8.88
N GLN A 314 1.07 -32.96 -9.88
CA GLN A 314 1.84 -34.16 -10.25
C GLN A 314 3.25 -33.81 -10.78
N SER A 315 3.42 -32.65 -11.39
CA SER A 315 4.70 -32.19 -11.93
C SER A 315 5.59 -31.44 -10.92
N SER A 316 5.00 -30.94 -9.83
CA SER A 316 5.69 -30.07 -8.86
C SER A 316 5.86 -30.73 -7.49
N SER A 317 7.00 -30.44 -6.86
CA SER A 317 7.23 -30.81 -5.46
C SER A 317 6.35 -29.99 -4.52
N MET A 318 6.11 -30.49 -3.31
CA MET A 318 5.31 -29.75 -2.31
C MET A 318 5.96 -28.41 -1.94
N LEU A 319 7.30 -28.38 -1.88
CA LEU A 319 8.08 -27.17 -1.61
C LEU A 319 7.90 -26.12 -2.72
N GLU A 320 7.88 -26.56 -3.98
CA GLU A 320 7.76 -25.68 -5.13
C GLU A 320 6.37 -25.03 -5.20
N LEU A 321 5.30 -25.78 -4.90
CA LEU A 321 3.94 -25.24 -4.79
C LEU A 321 3.85 -24.11 -3.74
N LEU A 322 4.64 -24.18 -2.67
CA LEU A 322 4.67 -23.19 -1.60
C LEU A 322 5.54 -21.98 -1.92
N THR A 323 6.73 -22.22 -2.47
CA THR A 323 7.74 -21.17 -2.74
C THR A 323 7.41 -20.37 -4.00
N HIS A 324 6.95 -21.03 -5.06
CA HIS A 324 6.66 -20.44 -6.36
C HIS A 324 5.16 -20.19 -6.57
N ARG A 325 4.37 -20.07 -5.50
CA ARG A 325 2.91 -19.89 -5.56
C ARG A 325 2.47 -18.75 -6.47
N GLU A 326 3.21 -17.63 -6.48
CA GLU A 326 2.87 -16.46 -7.29
C GLU A 326 3.05 -16.72 -8.79
N GLN A 327 4.11 -17.45 -9.15
CA GLN A 327 4.36 -17.84 -10.54
C GLN A 327 3.31 -18.85 -11.02
N ILE A 328 2.97 -19.83 -10.17
CA ILE A 328 1.92 -20.81 -10.47
C ILE A 328 0.57 -20.11 -10.63
N GLN A 329 0.22 -19.16 -9.76
CA GLN A 329 -1.01 -18.36 -9.88
C GLN A 329 -1.06 -17.53 -11.17
N LYS A 330 0.04 -16.89 -11.55
CA LYS A 330 0.13 -16.13 -12.82
C LYS A 330 -0.02 -17.04 -14.04
N HIS A 331 0.66 -18.18 -14.04
CA HIS A 331 0.55 -19.17 -15.12
C HIS A 331 -0.87 -19.74 -15.21
N ALA A 332 -1.44 -20.15 -14.06
CA ALA A 332 -2.80 -20.65 -13.96
C ALA A 332 -3.83 -19.65 -14.47
N THR A 333 -3.69 -18.36 -14.10
CA THR A 333 -4.60 -17.30 -14.56
C THR A 333 -4.54 -17.13 -16.08
N ALA A 334 -3.34 -17.21 -16.68
CA ALA A 334 -3.20 -17.10 -18.13
C ALA A 334 -3.77 -18.31 -18.88
N GLU A 335 -3.49 -19.53 -18.41
CA GLU A 335 -3.95 -20.76 -19.08
C GLU A 335 -5.45 -21.00 -18.89
N LEU A 336 -5.93 -20.95 -17.65
CA LEU A 336 -7.37 -21.09 -17.35
C LEU A 336 -8.16 -19.95 -17.96
N GLY A 337 -7.60 -18.73 -17.99
CA GLY A 337 -8.21 -17.58 -18.67
C GLY A 337 -8.43 -17.83 -20.16
N ARG A 338 -7.48 -18.47 -20.86
CA ARG A 338 -7.66 -18.88 -22.26
C ARG A 338 -8.76 -19.92 -22.42
N ARG A 339 -8.76 -20.96 -21.59
CA ARG A 339 -9.77 -22.02 -21.65
C ARG A 339 -11.18 -21.49 -21.34
N PHE A 340 -11.33 -20.62 -20.34
CA PHE A 340 -12.62 -20.04 -19.95
C PHE A 340 -13.18 -19.04 -20.97
N LEU A 341 -12.32 -18.41 -21.77
CA LEU A 341 -12.73 -17.54 -22.87
C LEU A 341 -13.53 -18.28 -23.95
N GLU A 342 -13.26 -19.57 -24.18
CA GLU A 342 -14.04 -20.43 -25.08
C GLU A 342 -15.47 -20.70 -24.57
N TYR A 343 -15.70 -20.47 -23.28
CA TYR A 343 -17.00 -20.57 -22.62
C TYR A 343 -17.64 -19.19 -22.38
N ASP A 344 -17.08 -18.14 -23.00
CA ASP A 344 -17.54 -16.75 -22.87
C ASP A 344 -17.46 -16.18 -21.44
N ILE A 345 -16.53 -16.70 -20.62
CA ILE A 345 -16.30 -16.28 -19.23
C ILE A 345 -14.94 -15.61 -19.12
N ASN A 346 -14.86 -14.48 -18.41
CA ASN A 346 -13.61 -13.79 -18.17
C ASN A 346 -13.05 -14.20 -16.79
N CYS A 347 -11.85 -14.78 -16.78
CA CYS A 347 -11.10 -15.03 -15.56
C CYS A 347 -10.30 -13.78 -15.17
N VAL A 348 -10.52 -13.27 -13.96
CA VAL A 348 -9.76 -12.12 -13.45
C VAL A 348 -8.50 -12.61 -12.72
N ALA A 349 -8.66 -13.56 -11.80
CA ALA A 349 -7.54 -14.08 -11.02
C ALA A 349 -7.84 -15.48 -10.47
N VAL A 350 -6.81 -16.32 -10.41
CA VAL A 350 -6.83 -17.60 -9.71
C VAL A 350 -5.93 -17.48 -8.49
N LEU A 351 -6.51 -17.63 -7.31
CA LEU A 351 -5.81 -17.58 -6.03
C LEU A 351 -5.73 -18.98 -5.44
N ILE A 352 -4.52 -19.32 -5.00
CA ILE A 352 -4.21 -20.59 -4.35
C ILE A 352 -4.01 -20.30 -2.87
N GLY A 353 -4.83 -20.90 -2.02
CA GLY A 353 -4.70 -20.81 -0.58
C GLY A 353 -3.55 -21.67 -0.04
N ARG A 354 -3.38 -21.68 1.29
CA ARG A 354 -2.41 -22.57 1.93
C ARG A 354 -2.92 -24.02 1.82
N PRO A 355 -2.12 -24.96 1.32
CA PRO A 355 -2.51 -26.36 1.32
C PRO A 355 -2.67 -26.88 2.76
N GLU A 356 -3.75 -27.61 3.00
CA GLU A 356 -4.11 -28.19 4.28
C GLU A 356 -3.95 -29.72 4.24
N SER A 357 -3.61 -30.34 5.36
CA SER A 357 -3.64 -31.81 5.49
C SER A 357 -5.07 -32.31 5.40
N ASP A 358 -5.31 -33.50 4.85
CA ASP A 358 -6.62 -34.14 4.99
C ASP A 358 -6.87 -34.46 6.49
N PRO A 359 -7.91 -33.89 7.13
CA PRO A 359 -8.22 -34.14 8.54
C PRO A 359 -8.58 -35.60 8.85
N ARG A 360 -8.83 -36.44 7.83
CA ARG A 360 -9.06 -37.88 7.99
C ARG A 360 -7.80 -38.65 8.38
N HIS A 361 -6.62 -38.09 8.10
CA HIS A 361 -5.35 -38.60 8.61
C HIS A 361 -5.08 -37.98 9.99
N GLY A 362 -5.79 -38.44 11.02
CA GLY A 362 -5.76 -37.94 12.40
C GLY A 362 -4.45 -38.13 13.16
N GLN A 363 -3.33 -37.59 12.66
CA GLN A 363 -2.11 -37.41 13.44
C GLN A 363 -2.12 -36.01 14.05
N ASN A 364 -1.78 -35.93 15.35
CA ASN A 364 -1.78 -34.71 16.18
C ASN A 364 -0.87 -33.56 15.69
N GLU A 365 -0.09 -33.76 14.63
CA GLU A 365 0.80 -32.75 14.07
C GLU A 365 0.75 -32.83 12.55
N ASP A 366 0.45 -31.70 11.90
CA ASP A 366 0.42 -31.61 10.44
C ASP A 366 1.82 -31.93 9.87
N PRO A 367 1.99 -32.99 9.07
CA PRO A 367 3.29 -33.33 8.48
C PRO A 367 3.83 -32.20 7.59
N ILE A 368 2.93 -31.39 7.05
CA ILE A 368 3.24 -30.18 6.30
C ILE A 368 3.81 -29.10 7.23
N GLU A 369 3.29 -28.94 8.44
CA GLU A 369 3.81 -27.99 9.44
C GLU A 369 5.21 -28.35 9.93
N ARG A 370 5.48 -29.64 10.14
CA ARG A 370 6.85 -30.13 10.39
C ARG A 370 7.81 -29.80 9.25
N LEU A 371 7.38 -29.98 8.00
CA LEU A 371 8.19 -29.61 6.84
C LEU A 371 8.42 -28.09 6.79
N PHE A 372 7.40 -27.27 7.08
CA PHE A 372 7.53 -25.82 7.17
C PHE A 372 8.57 -25.39 8.22
N ASP A 373 8.58 -26.03 9.38
CA ASP A 373 9.53 -25.74 10.44
C ASP A 373 10.95 -26.19 10.07
N GLN A 374 11.10 -27.38 9.47
CA GLN A 374 12.40 -27.87 8.97
C GLN A 374 12.99 -26.95 7.89
N LEU A 375 12.15 -26.45 6.96
CA LEU A 375 12.58 -25.52 5.92
C LEU A 375 12.96 -24.16 6.49
N ARG A 376 12.18 -23.63 7.44
CA ARG A 376 12.52 -22.40 8.17
C ARG A 376 13.87 -22.55 8.87
N GLN A 377 14.10 -23.67 9.55
CA GLN A 377 15.38 -23.97 10.20
C GLN A 377 16.53 -24.07 9.20
N ARG A 378 16.33 -24.74 8.05
CA ARG A 378 17.37 -24.86 7.02
C ARG A 378 17.74 -23.51 6.41
N ARG A 379 16.75 -22.65 6.13
CA ARG A 379 16.96 -21.30 5.60
C ARG A 379 17.65 -20.39 6.62
N LEU A 380 17.24 -20.46 7.88
CA LEU A 380 17.92 -19.75 8.98
C LEU A 380 19.38 -20.20 9.10
N ALA A 381 19.66 -21.50 8.96
CA ALA A 381 21.02 -22.02 9.00
C ALA A 381 21.88 -21.54 7.81
N GLU A 382 21.31 -21.38 6.61
CA GLU A 382 22.02 -20.79 5.46
C GLU A 382 22.32 -19.30 5.67
N GLU A 383 21.35 -18.51 6.11
CA GLU A 383 21.58 -17.09 6.46
C GLU A 383 22.60 -16.93 7.59
N GLN A 384 22.58 -17.83 8.58
CA GLN A 384 23.59 -17.87 9.64
C GLN A 384 24.98 -18.19 9.08
N LYS A 385 25.11 -19.15 8.14
CA LYS A 385 26.39 -19.44 7.48
C LYS A 385 26.94 -18.22 6.73
N GLU A 386 26.11 -17.51 5.97
CA GLU A 386 26.53 -16.27 5.31
C GLU A 386 26.94 -15.20 6.32
N THR A 387 26.19 -15.08 7.42
CA THR A 387 26.49 -14.13 8.50
C THR A 387 27.83 -14.44 9.16
N PHE A 388 28.10 -15.70 9.50
CA PHE A 388 29.38 -16.15 10.05
C PHE A 388 30.52 -15.94 9.04
N GLY A 389 30.29 -16.16 7.74
CA GLY A 389 31.26 -15.86 6.69
C GLY A 389 31.65 -14.37 6.67
N LYS A 390 30.65 -13.47 6.69
CA LYS A 390 30.89 -12.02 6.76
C LYS A 390 31.58 -11.60 8.06
N GLN A 391 31.23 -12.21 9.19
CA GLN A 391 31.89 -11.97 10.48
C GLN A 391 33.36 -12.40 10.44
N GLN A 392 33.66 -13.55 9.83
CA GLN A 392 35.03 -14.04 9.68
C GLN A 392 35.86 -13.11 8.77
N GLU A 393 35.31 -12.67 7.64
CA GLU A 393 35.97 -11.69 6.77
C GLU A 393 36.23 -10.36 7.49
N ALA A 394 35.25 -9.84 8.23
CA ALA A 394 35.41 -8.62 9.02
C ALA A 394 36.47 -8.76 10.11
N ALA A 395 36.51 -9.90 10.82
CA ALA A 395 37.51 -10.19 11.84
C ALA A 395 38.94 -10.29 11.25
N ASN A 396 39.08 -10.90 10.06
CA ASN A 396 40.36 -10.96 9.36
C ASN A 396 40.85 -9.57 8.95
N ARG A 397 39.97 -8.73 8.36
CA ARG A 397 40.31 -7.34 8.01
C ARG A 397 40.67 -6.51 9.24
N LEU A 398 39.97 -6.70 10.36
CA LEU A 398 40.27 -6.00 11.61
C LEU A 398 41.64 -6.42 12.19
N LYS A 399 42.00 -7.70 12.07
CA LYS A 399 43.34 -8.19 12.44
C LYS A 399 44.43 -7.59 11.54
N GLU A 400 44.21 -7.53 10.23
CA GLU A 400 45.14 -6.90 9.29
C GLU A 400 45.31 -5.41 9.59
N LEU A 401 44.22 -4.67 9.84
CA LEU A 401 44.26 -3.26 10.20
C LEU A 401 45.04 -3.04 11.50
N ASN A 402 44.76 -3.82 12.55
CA ASN A 402 45.48 -3.72 13.82
C ASN A 402 46.97 -4.04 13.67
N ASN A 403 47.34 -5.04 12.88
CA ASN A 403 48.73 -5.37 12.61
C ASN A 403 49.44 -4.22 11.87
N ALA A 404 48.80 -3.67 10.83
CA ALA A 404 49.34 -2.54 10.08
C ALA A 404 49.50 -1.29 10.96
N GLN A 405 48.53 -1.02 11.85
CA GLN A 405 48.59 0.10 12.80
C GLN A 405 49.71 -0.09 13.83
N ALA A 406 49.85 -1.29 14.41
CA ALA A 406 50.91 -1.62 15.34
C ALA A 406 52.32 -1.53 14.70
N GLU A 407 52.43 -1.85 13.40
CA GLU A 407 53.67 -1.70 12.65
C GLU A 407 53.98 -0.22 12.35
N ALA A 408 52.98 0.58 11.99
CA ALA A 408 53.12 2.02 11.80
C ALA A 408 53.53 2.73 13.10
N GLU A 409 52.92 2.39 14.24
CA GLU A 409 53.30 2.93 15.55
C GLU A 409 54.75 2.57 15.92
N ARG A 410 55.16 1.31 15.71
CA ARG A 410 56.57 0.91 15.91
C ARG A 410 57.52 1.69 15.00
N GLN A 411 57.14 1.92 13.74
CA GLN A 411 57.96 2.69 12.80
C GLN A 411 58.09 4.16 13.23
N THR A 412 57.01 4.77 13.73
CA THR A 412 57.07 6.14 14.29
C THR A 412 57.99 6.21 15.50
N HIS A 413 57.91 5.24 16.41
CA HIS A 413 58.80 5.18 17.58
C HIS A 413 60.27 5.01 17.17
N LEU A 414 60.58 4.09 16.25
CA LEU A 414 61.94 3.89 15.75
C LEU A 414 62.49 5.14 15.05
N THR A 415 61.65 5.85 14.30
CA THR A 415 62.03 7.09 13.64
C THR A 415 62.31 8.20 14.65
N GLN A 416 61.45 8.35 15.67
CA GLN A 416 61.65 9.29 16.77
C GLN A 416 62.96 9.02 17.52
N THR A 417 63.26 7.75 17.85
CA THR A 417 64.53 7.37 18.49
C THR A 417 65.73 7.71 17.61
N LYS A 418 65.66 7.46 16.29
CA LYS A 418 66.75 7.84 15.37
C LYS A 418 66.99 9.35 15.33
N ILE A 419 65.92 10.14 15.23
CA ILE A 419 65.99 11.60 15.24
C ILE A 419 66.57 12.11 16.55
N GLU A 420 66.18 11.54 17.70
CA GLU A 420 66.72 11.93 19.01
C GLU A 420 68.21 11.63 19.15
N ILE A 421 68.68 10.47 18.67
CA ILE A 421 70.11 10.12 18.63
C ILE A 421 70.87 11.12 17.76
N GLU A 422 70.33 11.49 16.61
CA GLU A 422 70.94 12.46 15.70
C GLU A 422 70.97 13.88 16.30
N ILE A 423 69.88 14.31 16.94
CA ILE A 423 69.83 15.59 17.67
C ILE A 423 70.85 15.60 18.81
N ALA A 424 70.98 14.52 19.58
CA ALA A 424 71.95 14.42 20.67
C ALA A 424 73.40 14.45 20.15
N SER A 425 73.69 13.74 19.06
CA SER A 425 75.01 13.75 18.40
C SER A 425 75.35 15.15 17.87
N ASN A 426 74.41 15.79 17.16
CA ASN A 426 74.57 17.15 16.65
C ASN A 426 74.71 18.19 17.77
N ARG A 427 73.96 18.05 18.87
CA ARG A 427 74.14 18.89 20.07
C ARG A 427 75.52 18.72 20.69
N GLY A 428 76.03 17.49 20.78
CA GLY A 428 77.39 17.21 21.25
C GLY A 428 78.46 17.88 20.36
N ALA A 429 78.31 17.77 19.04
CA ALA A 429 79.21 18.43 18.08
C ALA A 429 79.13 19.97 18.17
N ALA A 430 77.93 20.53 18.33
CA ALA A 430 77.74 21.97 18.48
C ALA A 430 78.36 22.52 19.78
N GLN A 431 78.20 21.80 20.90
CA GLN A 431 78.83 22.16 22.18
C GLN A 431 80.36 22.12 22.10
N LEU A 432 80.92 21.12 21.41
CA LEU A 432 82.37 21.02 21.20
C LEU A 432 82.88 22.19 20.35
N ALA A 433 82.20 22.50 19.24
CA ALA A 433 82.55 23.63 18.39
C ALA A 433 82.40 24.99 19.12
N GLU A 434 81.39 25.16 19.98
CA GLU A 434 81.23 26.36 20.80
C GLU A 434 82.39 26.50 21.81
N ALA A 435 82.77 25.42 22.49
CA ALA A 435 83.90 25.40 23.41
C ALA A 435 85.23 25.74 22.71
N GLU A 436 85.48 25.20 21.51
CA GLU A 436 86.65 25.53 20.69
C GLU A 436 86.67 27.01 20.28
N ASN A 437 85.53 27.56 19.87
CA ASN A 437 85.42 28.97 19.49
C ASN A 437 85.64 29.93 20.67
N LEU A 438 85.16 29.56 21.87
CA LEU A 438 85.44 30.32 23.09
C LEU A 438 86.93 30.31 23.44
N ALA A 439 87.58 29.15 23.38
CA ALA A 439 89.02 29.02 23.59
C ALA A 439 89.84 29.86 22.58
N LEU A 440 89.49 29.78 21.30
CA LEU A 440 90.10 30.59 20.24
C LEU A 440 89.92 32.10 20.46
N ARG A 441 88.74 32.52 20.95
CA ARG A 441 88.46 33.93 21.25
C ARG A 441 89.34 34.42 22.41
N GLU A 442 89.51 33.62 23.45
CA GLU A 442 90.34 33.95 24.60
C GLU A 442 91.82 34.12 24.23
N VAL A 443 92.37 33.21 23.40
CA VAL A 443 93.74 33.32 22.89
C VAL A 443 93.94 34.60 22.08
N LYS A 444 93.03 34.92 21.15
CA LYS A 444 93.11 36.15 20.35
C LYS A 444 93.02 37.42 21.20
N LEU A 445 92.21 37.40 22.25
CA LEU A 445 92.07 38.53 23.17
C LEU A 445 93.37 38.73 23.96
N ALA A 446 93.97 37.64 24.46
CA ALA A 446 95.27 37.67 25.14
C ALA A 446 96.41 38.17 24.22
N GLU A 447 96.45 37.74 22.96
CA GLU A 447 97.40 38.26 21.96
C GLU A 447 97.21 39.76 21.69
N GLY A 448 95.95 40.21 21.58
CA GLY A 448 95.61 41.63 21.42
C GLY A 448 96.08 42.47 22.60
N GLN A 449 95.86 42.00 23.83
CA GLN A 449 96.34 42.66 25.05
C GLN A 449 97.87 42.69 25.13
N SER A 450 98.55 41.60 24.75
CA SER A 450 100.02 41.55 24.69
C SER A 450 100.58 42.55 23.68
N ARG A 451 100.02 42.60 22.46
CA ARG A 451 100.43 43.60 21.45
C ARG A 451 100.16 45.03 21.90
N ALA A 452 99.02 45.29 22.54
CA ALA A 452 98.70 46.61 23.07
C ALA A 452 99.69 47.03 24.17
N ALA A 453 100.07 46.12 25.06
CA ALA A 453 101.06 46.38 26.11
C ALA A 453 102.45 46.66 25.54
N VAL A 454 102.89 45.93 24.49
CA VAL A 454 104.17 46.19 23.81
C VAL A 454 104.18 47.56 23.13
N LEU A 455 103.11 47.92 22.41
CA LEU A 455 102.99 49.22 21.76
C LEU A 455 102.96 50.38 22.76
N LEU A 456 102.23 50.22 23.87
CA LEU A 456 102.26 51.18 24.98
C LEU A 456 103.66 51.31 25.56
N GLY A 457 104.35 50.19 25.83
CA GLY A 457 105.72 50.19 26.32
C GLY A 457 106.69 50.89 25.36
N GLN A 458 106.54 50.73 24.04
CA GLN A 458 107.34 51.44 23.04
C GLN A 458 107.05 52.95 23.01
N GLY A 459 105.77 53.34 23.15
CA GLY A 459 105.38 54.74 23.24
C GLY A 459 105.93 55.41 24.50
N GLU A 460 105.87 54.71 25.62
CA GLU A 460 106.38 55.20 26.91
C GLU A 460 107.91 55.26 26.94
N ALA A 461 108.59 54.27 26.37
CA ALA A 461 110.04 54.30 26.17
C ALA A 461 110.48 55.47 25.27
N SER A 462 109.76 55.74 24.17
CA SER A 462 110.03 56.89 23.31
C SER A 462 109.81 58.22 24.04
N ARG A 463 108.73 58.33 24.82
CA ARG A 463 108.45 59.52 25.64
C ARG A 463 109.57 59.77 26.66
N ILE A 464 109.99 58.74 27.39
CA ILE A 464 111.07 58.84 28.38
C ILE A 464 112.38 59.22 27.69
N SER A 465 112.69 58.62 26.54
CA SER A 465 113.91 58.94 25.77
C SER A 465 113.94 60.40 25.30
N GLN A 466 112.82 60.92 24.77
CA GLN A 466 112.72 62.32 24.34
C GLN A 466 112.81 63.30 25.52
N VAL A 467 112.16 63.00 26.65
CA VAL A 467 112.29 63.81 27.87
C VAL A 467 113.73 63.80 28.36
N GLY A 468 114.39 62.64 28.41
CA GLY A 468 115.80 62.53 28.81
C GLY A 468 116.75 63.31 27.89
N GLN A 469 116.53 63.29 26.57
CA GLN A 469 117.29 64.10 25.61
C GLN A 469 117.04 65.61 25.81
N ALA A 470 115.79 66.01 26.05
CA ALA A 470 115.45 67.40 26.33
C ALA A 470 116.11 67.88 27.64
N GLU A 471 116.06 67.10 28.72
CA GLU A 471 116.72 67.43 29.99
C GLU A 471 118.24 67.49 29.86
N ALA A 472 118.84 66.58 29.08
CA ALA A 472 120.26 66.62 28.77
C ALA A 472 120.63 67.91 28.02
N SER A 473 119.82 68.31 27.03
CA SER A 473 120.05 69.55 26.28
C SER A 473 119.90 70.81 27.16
N VAL A 474 118.90 70.84 28.05
CA VAL A 474 118.71 71.94 29.03
C VAL A 474 119.89 71.98 30.01
N SER A 475 120.36 70.83 30.47
CA SER A 475 121.50 70.73 31.37
C SER A 475 122.78 71.21 30.69
N GLU A 476 123.00 70.86 29.41
CA GLU A 476 124.14 71.34 28.63
C GLU A 476 124.09 72.87 28.42
N GLN A 477 122.91 73.42 28.13
CA GLN A 477 122.72 74.88 28.02
C GLN A 477 122.97 75.60 29.36
N LYS A 478 122.51 75.04 30.48
CA LYS A 478 122.78 75.59 31.83
C LYS A 478 124.28 75.60 32.13
N VAL A 479 125.00 74.52 31.79
CA VAL A 479 126.46 74.46 31.95
C VAL A 479 127.15 75.49 31.06
N ARG A 480 126.72 75.65 29.79
CA ARG A 480 127.27 76.67 28.87
C ARG A 480 127.04 78.10 29.36
N ALA A 481 125.89 78.40 29.98
CA ALA A 481 125.58 79.75 30.47
C ALA A 481 126.45 80.19 31.66
N VAL A 482 126.89 79.25 32.51
CA VAL A 482 127.74 79.52 33.68
C VAL A 482 129.23 79.68 33.31
N GLY A 483 129.64 79.19 32.15
CA GLY A 483 131.00 79.37 31.60
C GLY A 483 132.06 78.39 32.15
N ASP A 484 131.99 77.99 33.43
CA ASP A 484 132.88 76.97 34.02
C ASP A 484 132.08 75.81 34.66
N PRO A 485 132.24 74.56 34.16
CA PRO A 485 131.56 73.37 34.70
C PRO A 485 131.79 73.15 36.20
N ARG A 486 132.94 73.55 36.74
CA ARG A 486 133.26 73.35 38.17
C ARG A 486 132.39 74.21 39.08
N LEU A 487 132.05 75.42 38.65
CA LEU A 487 131.19 76.34 39.41
C LEU A 487 129.72 75.87 39.42
N TYR A 488 129.24 75.30 38.31
CA TYR A 488 127.88 74.75 38.24
C TYR A 488 127.71 73.55 39.19
N ALA A 489 128.69 72.64 39.23
CA ALA A 489 128.67 71.50 40.16
C ALA A 489 128.65 71.95 41.63
N LEU A 490 129.44 72.98 41.96
CA LEU A 490 129.45 73.58 43.30
C LEU A 490 128.10 74.20 43.67
N ASN A 491 127.47 74.93 42.76
CA ASN A 491 126.14 75.49 42.96
C ASN A 491 125.09 74.40 43.17
N LEU A 492 125.09 73.37 42.33
CA LEU A 492 124.12 72.26 42.41
C LEU A 492 124.26 71.48 43.72
N VAL A 493 125.51 71.19 44.14
CA VAL A 493 125.78 70.57 45.44
C VAL A 493 125.30 71.48 46.58
N ALA A 494 125.56 72.79 46.50
CA ALA A 494 125.09 73.74 47.52
C ALA A 494 123.55 73.85 47.58
N THR A 495 122.85 73.83 46.43
CA THR A 495 121.37 73.88 46.41
C THR A 495 120.75 72.59 46.93
N GLN A 496 121.31 71.42 46.56
CA GLN A 496 120.83 70.14 47.07
C GLN A 496 121.14 69.96 48.56
N LEU A 497 122.31 70.41 49.05
CA LEU A 497 122.58 70.48 50.49
C LEU A 497 121.60 71.41 51.21
N ALA A 498 121.23 72.54 50.61
CA ALA A 498 120.27 73.47 51.21
C ALA A 498 118.84 72.90 51.29
N GLN A 499 118.45 71.99 50.38
CA GLN A 499 117.12 71.37 50.35
C GLN A 499 117.06 69.99 51.04
N SER A 500 118.20 69.43 51.45
CA SER A 500 118.28 68.19 52.20
C SER A 500 117.62 68.34 53.59
N ARG A 501 116.55 67.56 53.83
CA ARG A 501 115.88 67.43 55.15
C ARG A 501 116.67 66.59 56.17
N GLN A 502 117.85 66.07 55.82
CA GLN A 502 118.70 65.27 56.70
C GLN A 502 119.78 66.16 57.38
N PRO A 503 119.81 66.30 58.72
CA PRO A 503 120.79 67.16 59.42
C PRO A 503 122.23 66.61 59.36
N LEU A 504 123.20 67.49 59.05
CA LEU A 504 124.59 67.20 58.61
C LEU A 504 125.63 66.95 59.71
N VAL A 505 125.24 66.70 60.96
CA VAL A 505 126.19 66.33 62.03
C VAL A 505 125.59 65.23 62.93
N PRO A 506 126.22 64.06 63.09
CA PRO A 506 125.74 63.02 64.00
C PRO A 506 126.12 63.33 65.47
N GLU A 507 125.13 63.70 66.29
CA GLU A 507 125.25 63.75 67.76
C GLU A 507 124.97 62.37 68.38
N ARG A 508 125.97 61.48 68.42
CA ARG A 508 126.26 60.56 69.56
C ARG A 508 127.32 59.51 69.18
N LEU A 509 128.28 59.39 70.08
CA LEU A 509 129.49 58.58 69.98
C LEU A 509 129.39 57.41 70.98
N VAL A 510 129.47 56.17 70.48
CA VAL A 510 130.11 54.98 71.08
C VAL A 510 129.50 54.37 72.37
N VAL A 511 129.28 53.04 72.38
CA VAL A 511 130.03 52.01 73.17
C VAL A 511 129.37 50.64 72.95
N LEU A 512 130.23 49.64 72.71
CA LEU A 512 129.98 48.21 72.63
C LEU A 512 129.75 47.61 74.04
N GLY A 513 128.72 46.77 74.24
CA GLY A 513 128.73 45.81 75.35
C GLY A 513 127.37 45.43 75.96
N GLY A 514 126.98 44.16 75.76
CA GLY A 514 126.41 43.31 76.82
C GLY A 514 124.91 43.40 77.14
N GLY A 515 124.20 42.29 76.90
CA GLY A 515 123.27 41.71 77.88
C GLY A 515 121.77 42.04 77.78
N GLY A 516 121.00 41.09 77.23
CA GLY A 516 119.75 40.52 77.76
C GLY A 516 118.62 41.39 78.33
N GLY A 517 117.40 41.18 77.80
CA GLY A 517 116.21 40.97 78.64
C GLY A 517 115.07 42.01 78.58
N ALA A 518 113.96 41.58 77.97
CA ALA A 518 112.56 41.78 78.36
C ALA A 518 111.94 43.20 78.56
N GLY A 519 110.78 43.42 77.91
CA GLY A 519 109.60 43.96 78.60
C GLY A 519 109.05 45.34 78.18
N GLN A 520 108.02 45.32 77.32
CA GLN A 520 106.67 45.90 77.52
C GLN A 520 106.40 47.43 77.54
N GLY A 521 105.34 47.83 76.79
CA GLY A 521 104.53 49.07 76.90
C GLY A 521 104.86 50.13 75.82
N GLY A 522 104.03 50.42 74.80
CA GLY A 522 102.71 51.09 74.86
C GLY A 522 102.92 52.61 74.96
N SER A 523 102.38 53.54 74.17
CA SER A 523 101.21 53.64 73.27
C SER A 523 101.27 55.03 72.61
N ASP A 524 100.86 55.22 71.35
CA ASP A 524 99.73 56.11 70.98
C ASP A 524 99.50 56.15 69.46
N GLY A 525 98.25 55.90 69.06
CA GLY A 525 97.69 56.30 67.75
C GLY A 525 97.22 57.76 67.82
N PRO A 526 96.34 58.28 66.92
CA PRO A 526 95.14 57.59 66.40
C PRO A 526 94.93 57.96 64.89
N LEU A 527 93.89 57.63 64.12
CA LEU A 527 92.42 57.62 64.27
C LEU A 527 91.86 56.84 63.07
N ALA A 528 90.90 55.95 63.33
CA ALA A 528 89.74 55.78 62.44
C ALA A 528 88.60 56.67 62.99
N PRO A 529 87.56 56.93 62.19
CA PRO A 529 86.20 56.71 62.67
C PRO A 529 85.51 55.65 61.78
N GLN A 530 84.87 54.62 62.33
CA GLN A 530 83.56 54.65 63.03
C GLN A 530 82.44 55.16 62.11
N ALA A 531 81.20 54.67 62.12
CA ALA A 531 80.46 53.69 62.92
C ALA A 531 79.13 53.54 62.16
N SER A 532 78.63 52.34 61.84
CA SER A 532 77.67 51.56 62.64
C SER A 532 76.52 52.37 63.21
N LEU A 533 75.29 51.89 63.03
CA LEU A 533 74.30 51.83 64.11
C LEU A 533 73.21 50.80 63.71
N PHE A 534 73.12 49.74 64.50
CA PHE A 534 72.09 49.80 65.54
C PHE A 534 72.61 50.62 66.71
#